data_AF-A0A0E3V081-F1
#
_entry.id   AF-A0A0E3V081-F1
#
_cell.length_a   1.000
_cell.length_b   1.000
_cell.length_c   1.000
_cell.angle_alpha   90.00
_cell.angle_beta   90.00
_cell.angle_gamma   90.00
#
_symmetry.space_group_name_H-M   'P 1'
#
loop_
_entity.id
_entity.type
_entity.pdbx_description
1 polymer ?
#
loop_
_entity_poly.entity_id
_entity_poly.type
_entity_poly.pdbx_seq_one_letter_code
_entity_poly.pdbx_strand_id
1 'polypeptide(L)'
;MLICAAPSLAADTLVFTCERSENNYTETYQLKVMTASKNQKAKVFVDYRDLDRVSELGQQAVMSVLIDEYTVLISMEAQFPPENFDGIQYGAGSVSTIIAINRPTGQLRKLQTVKGGILSATLGEGTKIYQEQCTAFTKP
;
A
#
# COMPACT_ATOMS: atom_id res chain seq x y z
N MET A 1 -25.90 26.91 -28.66
CA MET A 1 -25.12 25.69 -28.34
C MET A 1 -24.86 25.69 -26.85
N LEU A 2 -25.52 24.83 -26.09
CA LEU A 2 -25.22 24.61 -24.67
C LEU A 2 -23.98 23.71 -24.59
N ILE A 3 -22.87 24.24 -24.05
CA ILE A 3 -21.68 23.44 -23.76
C ILE A 3 -21.91 22.81 -22.39
N CYS A 4 -22.27 21.52 -22.35
CA CYS A 4 -22.22 20.73 -21.12
C CYS A 4 -20.75 20.58 -20.72
N ALA A 5 -20.31 21.36 -19.73
CA ALA A 5 -19.06 21.09 -19.04
C ALA A 5 -19.23 19.78 -18.25
N ALA A 6 -18.66 18.69 -18.75
CA ALA A 6 -18.53 17.47 -17.96
C ALA A 6 -17.67 17.80 -16.73
N PRO A 7 -18.10 17.47 -15.50
CA PRO A 7 -17.26 17.63 -14.34
C PRO A 7 -16.00 16.78 -14.56
N SER A 8 -14.86 17.46 -14.58
CA SER A 8 -13.55 16.83 -14.42
C SER A 8 -13.57 16.14 -13.06
N LEU A 9 -13.77 14.82 -13.03
CA LEU A 9 -13.50 13.98 -11.87
C LEU A 9 -12.00 14.09 -11.58
N ALA A 10 -11.64 15.07 -10.74
CA ALA A 10 -10.30 15.19 -10.20
C ALA A 10 -9.97 13.92 -9.43
N ALA A 11 -8.73 13.47 -9.46
CA ALA A 11 -8.30 12.32 -8.69
C ALA A 11 -8.47 12.63 -7.19
N ASP A 12 -9.31 11.83 -6.51
CA ASP A 12 -9.44 11.90 -5.06
C ASP A 12 -8.09 11.58 -4.43
N THR A 13 -7.63 12.53 -3.60
CA THR A 13 -6.39 12.41 -2.86
C THR A 13 -6.71 12.45 -1.38
N LEU A 14 -6.37 11.37 -0.67
CA LEU A 14 -6.47 11.28 0.78
C LEU A 14 -5.07 11.18 1.38
N VAL A 15 -4.88 11.84 2.51
CA VAL A 15 -3.64 11.76 3.29
C VAL A 15 -4.02 11.35 4.71
N PHE A 16 -3.33 10.35 5.22
CA PHE A 16 -3.50 9.84 6.57
C PHE A 16 -2.17 9.92 7.32
N THR A 17 -2.23 10.26 8.59
CA THR A 17 -1.13 10.02 9.53
C THR A 17 -1.46 8.75 10.29
N CYS A 18 -0.62 7.73 10.14
CA CYS A 18 -0.84 6.40 10.69
C CYS A 18 0.22 6.08 11.74
N GLU A 19 -0.19 5.33 12.76
CA GLU A 19 0.66 4.82 13.82
C GLU A 19 0.68 3.29 13.76
N ARG A 20 1.89 2.74 13.68
CA ARG A 20 2.17 1.31 13.73
C ARG A 20 2.99 1.00 14.97
N SER A 21 2.58 -0.02 15.71
CA SER A 21 3.35 -0.54 16.85
C SER A 21 3.77 -1.99 16.60
N GLU A 22 5.06 -2.27 16.68
CA GLU A 22 5.65 -3.59 16.52
C GLU A 22 6.80 -3.77 17.54
N ASN A 23 6.78 -4.85 18.31
CA ASN A 23 7.83 -5.17 19.32
C ASN A 23 8.18 -4.01 20.28
N ASN A 24 7.16 -3.30 20.79
CA ASN A 24 7.30 -2.11 21.65
C ASN A 24 7.93 -0.88 20.99
N TYR A 25 8.11 -0.90 19.67
CA TYR A 25 8.48 0.26 18.89
C TYR A 25 7.26 0.80 18.17
N THR A 26 7.02 2.10 18.34
CA THR A 26 5.92 2.81 17.68
C THR A 26 6.49 3.78 16.65
N GLU A 27 5.99 3.69 15.43
CA GLU A 27 6.39 4.54 14.32
C GLU A 27 5.16 5.26 13.76
N THR A 28 5.31 6.56 13.50
CA THR A 28 4.33 7.36 12.79
C THR A 28 4.77 7.56 11.36
N TYR A 29 3.86 7.38 10.40
CA TYR A 29 4.13 7.58 8.99
C TYR A 29 2.96 8.26 8.28
N GLN A 30 3.23 8.92 7.16
CA GLN A 30 2.20 9.49 6.29
C GLN A 30 1.86 8.53 5.16
N LEU A 31 0.58 8.15 5.06
CA LEU A 31 0.03 7.39 3.95
C LEU A 31 -0.78 8.31 3.05
N LYS A 32 -0.31 8.53 1.82
CA LYS A 32 -1.04 9.28 0.81
C LYS A 32 -1.58 8.34 -0.26
N VAL A 33 -2.86 8.47 -0.56
CA VAL A 33 -3.58 7.63 -1.52
C VAL A 33 -4.19 8.53 -2.60
N MET A 34 -3.96 8.19 -3.85
CA MET A 34 -4.48 8.90 -5.02
C MET A 34 -5.21 7.90 -5.92
N THR A 35 -6.46 8.18 -6.25
CA THR A 35 -7.21 7.35 -7.21
C THR A 35 -6.66 7.50 -8.62
N ALA A 36 -6.95 6.51 -9.46
CA ALA A 36 -6.65 6.61 -10.88
C ALA A 36 -7.48 7.73 -11.53
N SER A 37 -6.89 8.41 -12.51
CA SER A 37 -7.57 9.33 -13.41
C SER A 37 -7.35 8.89 -14.85
N LYS A 38 -7.96 9.58 -15.82
CA LYS A 38 -7.83 9.25 -17.25
C LYS A 38 -6.36 9.13 -17.72
N ASN A 39 -5.45 9.90 -17.13
CA ASN A 39 -4.06 10.00 -17.57
C ASN A 39 -3.05 9.45 -16.55
N GLN A 40 -3.51 8.93 -15.42
CA GLN A 40 -2.62 8.53 -14.33
C GLN A 40 -3.19 7.32 -13.60
N LYS A 41 -2.40 6.27 -13.45
CA LYS A 41 -2.75 5.16 -12.57
C LYS A 41 -2.87 5.63 -11.11
N ALA A 42 -3.59 4.87 -10.30
CA ALA A 42 -3.61 5.11 -8.87
C ALA A 42 -2.19 5.09 -8.29
N LYS A 43 -1.96 5.89 -7.25
CA LYS A 43 -0.67 5.96 -6.56
C LYS A 43 -0.86 5.91 -5.07
N VAL A 44 0.07 5.24 -4.39
CA VAL A 44 0.13 5.18 -2.93
C VAL A 44 1.53 5.54 -2.51
N PHE A 45 1.64 6.40 -1.51
CA PHE A 45 2.91 6.85 -0.97
C PHE A 45 2.98 6.60 0.53
N VAL A 46 4.14 6.18 1.00
CA VAL A 46 4.50 6.12 2.42
C VAL A 46 5.67 7.06 2.65
N ASP A 47 5.48 8.10 3.48
CA ASP A 47 6.48 9.16 3.73
C ASP A 47 7.11 9.68 2.44
N TYR A 48 6.26 10.10 1.50
CA TYR A 48 6.63 10.62 0.17
C TYR A 48 7.25 9.59 -0.79
N ARG A 49 7.49 8.34 -0.37
CA ARG A 49 8.00 7.28 -1.24
C ARG A 49 6.85 6.63 -2.00
N ASP A 50 6.89 6.69 -3.33
CA ASP A 50 5.94 5.97 -4.19
C ASP A 50 6.10 4.46 -3.98
N LEU A 51 4.98 3.76 -3.77
CA LEU A 51 4.95 2.30 -3.60
C LEU A 51 4.97 1.55 -4.93
N ASP A 52 4.83 2.23 -6.06
CA ASP A 52 5.17 1.67 -7.37
C ASP A 52 6.68 1.79 -7.61
N ARG A 53 7.42 0.69 -7.46
CA ARG A 53 8.88 0.65 -7.59
C ARG A 53 9.33 -0.53 -8.43
N VAL A 54 10.30 -0.31 -9.30
CA VAL A 54 10.95 -1.38 -10.06
C VAL A 54 12.45 -1.19 -9.92
N SER A 55 13.17 -2.27 -9.64
CA SER A 55 14.62 -2.32 -9.51
C SER A 55 15.13 -3.70 -9.88
N GLU A 56 16.45 -3.85 -9.95
CA GLU A 56 17.11 -5.15 -10.15
C GLU A 56 16.82 -6.14 -9.01
N LEU A 57 16.54 -5.63 -7.80
CA LEU A 57 16.24 -6.44 -6.62
C LEU A 57 14.77 -6.86 -6.54
N GLY A 58 13.94 -6.44 -7.49
CA GLY A 58 12.52 -6.76 -7.53
C GLY A 58 11.62 -5.60 -7.91
N GLN A 59 10.34 -5.92 -7.99
CA GLN A 59 9.28 -5.00 -8.38
C GLN A 59 8.18 -4.98 -7.34
N GLN A 60 7.60 -3.81 -7.13
CA GLN A 60 6.41 -3.58 -6.32
C GLN A 60 5.46 -2.69 -7.12
N ALA A 61 4.19 -3.06 -7.16
CA ALA A 61 3.16 -2.35 -7.90
C ALA A 61 1.90 -2.16 -7.06
N VAL A 62 1.30 -0.98 -7.16
CA VAL A 62 -0.08 -0.71 -6.74
C VAL A 62 -0.99 -1.22 -7.84
N MET A 63 -1.75 -2.27 -7.53
CA MET A 63 -2.63 -2.93 -8.49
C MET A 63 -3.98 -2.21 -8.61
N SER A 64 -4.53 -1.79 -7.49
CA SER A 64 -5.80 -1.05 -7.46
C SER A 64 -5.93 -0.19 -6.20
N VAL A 65 -6.69 0.89 -6.34
CA VAL A 65 -7.15 1.75 -5.24
C VAL A 65 -8.63 2.04 -5.48
N LEU A 66 -9.46 1.76 -4.48
CA LEU A 66 -10.87 2.11 -4.45
C LEU A 66 -11.13 3.00 -3.24
N ILE A 67 -11.86 4.09 -3.44
CA ILE A 67 -12.25 5.01 -2.38
C ILE A 67 -13.76 5.21 -2.47
N ASP A 68 -14.46 4.92 -1.38
CA ASP A 68 -15.85 5.31 -1.15
C ASP A 68 -15.95 6.14 0.13
N GLU A 69 -17.16 6.57 0.51
CA GLU A 69 -17.42 7.38 1.71
C GLU A 69 -16.84 6.78 3.00
N TYR A 70 -16.84 5.47 3.15
CA TYR A 70 -16.51 4.76 4.39
C TYR A 70 -15.17 4.03 4.34
N THR A 71 -14.68 3.70 3.16
CA THR A 71 -13.58 2.75 2.98
C THR A 71 -12.59 3.22 1.93
N VAL A 72 -11.30 3.03 2.24
CA VAL A 72 -10.22 3.00 1.24
C VAL A 72 -9.72 1.57 1.14
N LEU A 73 -9.75 0.99 -0.06
CA LEU A 73 -9.18 -0.32 -0.36
C LEU A 73 -7.98 -0.15 -1.28
N ILE A 74 -6.85 -0.74 -0.91
CA ILE A 74 -5.61 -0.72 -1.68
C ILE A 74 -5.16 -2.17 -1.87
N SER A 75 -4.82 -2.54 -3.10
CA SER A 75 -4.19 -3.81 -3.43
C SER A 75 -2.81 -3.57 -4.03
N MET A 76 -1.81 -4.32 -3.55
CA MET A 76 -0.42 -4.21 -3.99
C MET A 76 0.21 -5.60 -4.11
N GLU A 77 1.15 -5.71 -5.03
CA GLU A 77 1.97 -6.90 -5.19
C GLU A 77 3.45 -6.52 -5.25
N ALA A 78 4.28 -7.30 -4.57
CA ALA A 78 5.73 -7.25 -4.71
C ALA A 78 6.25 -8.63 -5.13
N GLN A 79 7.26 -8.63 -5.98
CA GLN A 79 7.94 -9.82 -6.48
C GLN A 79 9.45 -9.59 -6.44
N PHE A 80 10.17 -10.61 -6.02
CA PHE A 80 11.62 -10.59 -5.83
C PHE A 80 12.23 -11.77 -6.58
N PRO A 81 13.30 -11.55 -7.36
CA PRO A 81 14.00 -12.65 -8.03
C PRO A 81 14.69 -13.57 -7.01
N PRO A 82 15.13 -14.77 -7.43
CA PRO A 82 16.01 -15.59 -6.60
C PRO A 82 17.28 -14.82 -6.19
N GLU A 83 17.74 -15.03 -4.98
CA GLU A 83 18.92 -14.35 -4.44
C GLU A 83 19.80 -15.31 -3.63
N ASN A 84 21.10 -14.99 -3.54
CA ASN A 84 22.01 -15.64 -2.62
C ASN A 84 22.33 -14.67 -1.49
N PHE A 85 22.01 -15.07 -0.26
CA PHE A 85 22.30 -14.27 0.92
C PHE A 85 22.96 -15.16 1.96
N ASP A 86 24.14 -14.75 2.42
CA ASP A 86 24.96 -15.48 3.39
C ASP A 86 25.24 -16.95 2.99
N GLY A 87 25.49 -17.17 1.69
CA GLY A 87 25.77 -18.51 1.14
C GLY A 87 24.53 -19.40 0.96
N ILE A 88 23.35 -18.95 1.37
CA ILE A 88 22.08 -19.66 1.19
C ILE A 88 21.41 -19.15 -0.09
N GLN A 89 21.05 -20.09 -0.96
CA GLN A 89 20.26 -19.79 -2.15
C GLN A 89 18.77 -19.77 -1.81
N TYR A 90 18.16 -18.60 -1.96
CA TYR A 90 16.71 -18.44 -1.89
C TYR A 90 16.12 -18.43 -3.31
N GLY A 91 14.94 -19.03 -3.46
CA GLY A 91 14.16 -18.95 -4.69
C GLY A 91 13.51 -17.59 -4.87
N ALA A 92 12.71 -17.43 -5.92
CA ALA A 92 11.90 -16.23 -6.09
C ALA A 92 10.86 -16.10 -4.95
N GLY A 93 10.51 -14.86 -4.62
CA GLY A 93 9.54 -14.55 -3.58
C GLY A 93 8.47 -13.57 -4.05
N SER A 94 7.34 -13.54 -3.35
CA SER A 94 6.29 -12.56 -3.57
C SER A 94 5.60 -12.17 -2.27
N VAL A 95 5.07 -10.95 -2.25
CA VAL A 95 4.24 -10.43 -1.17
C VAL A 95 3.00 -9.78 -1.78
N SER A 96 1.83 -10.32 -1.48
CA SER A 96 0.55 -9.68 -1.79
C SER A 96 0.05 -8.92 -0.57
N THR A 97 -0.33 -7.66 -0.74
CA THR A 97 -0.80 -6.80 0.35
C THR A 97 -2.16 -6.20 0.01
N ILE A 98 -3.11 -6.33 0.93
CA ILE A 98 -4.41 -5.68 0.88
C ILE A 98 -4.54 -4.77 2.11
N ILE A 99 -4.83 -3.50 1.90
CA ILE A 99 -5.07 -2.54 2.97
C ILE A 99 -6.51 -2.05 2.87
N ALA A 100 -7.22 -2.11 3.99
CA ALA A 100 -8.54 -1.54 4.16
C ALA A 100 -8.51 -0.48 5.27
N ILE A 101 -8.91 0.74 4.97
CA ILE A 101 -8.99 1.83 5.94
C ILE A 101 -10.45 2.23 6.11
N ASN A 102 -10.97 2.14 7.34
CA ASN A 102 -12.23 2.74 7.70
C ASN A 102 -12.03 4.26 7.82
N ARG A 103 -12.63 5.05 6.93
CA ARG A 103 -12.42 6.50 6.87
C ARG A 103 -12.97 7.23 8.11
N PRO A 104 -14.18 6.92 8.64
CA PRO A 104 -14.68 7.55 9.86
C PRO A 104 -13.83 7.29 11.10
N THR A 105 -13.40 6.05 11.32
CA THR A 105 -12.67 5.67 12.54
C THR A 105 -11.16 5.76 12.39
N GLY A 106 -10.67 5.82 11.16
CA GLY A 106 -9.24 5.77 10.84
C GLY A 106 -8.59 4.40 11.05
N GLN A 107 -9.37 3.35 11.39
CA GLN A 107 -8.80 2.02 11.58
C GLN A 107 -8.27 1.48 10.25
N LEU A 108 -6.98 1.15 10.20
CA LEU A 108 -6.32 0.50 9.07
C LEU A 108 -6.12 -0.98 9.39
N ARG A 109 -6.58 -1.85 8.49
CA ARG A 109 -6.34 -3.29 8.52
C ARG A 109 -5.51 -3.68 7.30
N LYS A 110 -4.40 -4.35 7.53
CA LYS A 110 -3.46 -4.79 6.50
C LYS A 110 -3.39 -6.31 6.49
N LEU A 111 -3.77 -6.92 5.38
CA LEU A 111 -3.56 -8.32 5.08
C LEU A 111 -2.30 -8.44 4.24
N GLN A 112 -1.35 -9.27 4.65
CA GLN A 112 -0.12 -9.49 3.91
C GLN A 112 0.13 -10.98 3.76
N THR A 113 0.27 -11.45 2.53
CA THR A 113 0.57 -12.85 2.22
C THR A 113 1.96 -12.95 1.63
N VAL A 114 2.87 -13.63 2.31
CA VAL A 114 4.26 -13.89 1.89
C VAL A 114 4.35 -15.28 1.29
N LYS A 115 5.05 -15.44 0.16
CA LYS A 115 5.31 -16.73 -0.51
C LYS A 115 6.72 -16.78 -1.08
N GLY A 116 7.45 -17.86 -0.83
CA GLY A 116 8.82 -18.05 -1.30
C GLY A 116 9.83 -16.98 -0.87
N GLY A 117 11.03 -17.07 -1.45
CA GLY A 117 12.14 -16.14 -1.21
C GLY A 117 12.65 -16.06 0.22
N ILE A 118 13.60 -15.14 0.46
CA ILE A 118 14.18 -14.90 1.78
C ILE A 118 13.12 -14.44 2.79
N LEU A 119 12.09 -13.73 2.33
CA LEU A 119 11.02 -13.22 3.19
C LEU A 119 10.20 -14.35 3.81
N SER A 120 9.94 -15.45 3.09
CA SER A 120 9.26 -16.60 3.70
C SER A 120 10.12 -17.32 4.73
N ALA A 121 11.44 -17.35 4.52
CA ALA A 121 12.37 -17.93 5.48
C ALA A 121 12.52 -17.11 6.76
N THR A 122 12.38 -15.78 6.67
CA THR A 122 12.60 -14.85 7.79
C THR A 122 11.31 -14.43 8.50
N LEU A 123 10.25 -14.15 7.74
CA LEU A 123 8.96 -13.70 8.26
C LEU A 123 7.94 -14.84 8.38
N GLY A 124 8.23 -16.00 7.80
CA GLY A 124 7.29 -17.12 7.68
C GLY A 124 6.39 -16.99 6.45
N GLU A 125 6.15 -18.12 5.78
CA GLU A 125 5.20 -18.20 4.68
C GLU A 125 3.75 -18.14 5.18
N GLY A 126 2.87 -17.52 4.38
CA GLY A 126 1.43 -17.44 4.66
C GLY A 126 0.91 -16.02 4.87
N THR A 127 -0.30 -15.92 5.42
CA THR A 127 -1.02 -14.65 5.57
C THR A 127 -0.96 -14.15 7.00
N LYS A 128 -0.56 -12.89 7.19
CA LYS A 128 -0.61 -12.16 8.46
C LYS A 128 -1.56 -10.97 8.35
N ILE A 129 -2.19 -10.64 9.47
CA ILE A 129 -3.11 -9.50 9.60
C ILE A 129 -2.53 -8.54 10.61
N TYR A 130 -2.45 -7.27 10.23
CA TYR A 130 -2.02 -6.19 11.10
C TYR A 130 -3.14 -5.17 11.21
N GLN A 131 -3.22 -4.53 12.37
CA GLN A 131 -4.11 -3.42 12.61
C GLN A 131 -3.30 -2.22 13.06
N GLU A 132 -3.61 -1.07 12.48
CA GLU A 132 -2.96 0.21 12.73
C GLU A 132 -4.05 1.27 12.91
N GLN A 133 -3.69 2.38 13.53
CA GLN A 133 -4.60 3.50 13.71
C GLN A 133 -4.14 4.68 12.86
N CYS A 134 -5.03 5.20 12.04
CA CYS A 134 -4.77 6.37 11.21
C CYS A 134 -5.68 7.53 11.59
N THR A 135 -5.26 8.72 11.21
CA THR A 135 -6.04 9.96 11.33
C THR A 135 -6.00 10.65 9.98
N ALA A 136 -7.17 10.91 9.40
CA ALA A 136 -7.25 11.62 8.12
C ALA A 136 -6.79 13.06 8.30
N PHE A 137 -5.92 13.52 7.41
CA PHE A 137 -5.54 14.93 7.36
C PHE A 137 -6.64 15.70 6.62
N THR A 138 -7.56 16.32 7.35
CA THR A 138 -8.41 17.36 6.79
C THR A 138 -7.57 18.62 6.68
N LYS A 139 -7.32 19.08 5.45
CA LYS A 139 -6.73 20.42 5.24
C LYS A 139 -7.64 21.44 5.97
N PRO A 140 -7.10 22.31 6.84
CA PRO A 140 -7.86 23.39 7.45
C PRO A 140 -8.39 24.37 6.40
#